data_AF-A0A9X4IK45-F1
#
_entry.id   AF-A0A9X4IK45-F1
#
_cell.length_a   1.000
_cell.length_b   1.000
_cell.length_c   1.000
_cell.angle_alpha   90.00
_cell.angle_beta   90.00
_cell.angle_gamma   90.00
#
_symmetry.space_group_name_H-M   'P 1'
#
loop_
_entity.id
_entity.type
_entity.pdbx_description
1 polymer ?
#
loop_
_entity_poly.entity_id
_entity_poly.type
_entity_poly.pdbx_seq_one_letter_code
_entity_poly.pdbx_strand_id
1 'polypeptide(L)'
;MPRPAILTDMAATYGRRLGDCIAFPGLVNSHDHLAFSCYPPMGDPPYDDFLGWSRDVQADRALVTRIEAIPAPLRLQVGLLKNLLWGVTAVADHGGAAIDGPIRVLAPYQDLHSPELAAPWRWLAGLGPAVAHLAEGVTADSRRRALAFLKGNLLHRAVAGVHGVSLEGDDFRHLAALVWCPASNLFLFGRTADAATALRHTRLLFGTDATISAPGTLWDHLRQARGRVADADLFASLTSHAARFWRHRAPDDLVIARRAADHPWDAFYALRPADILLVVRAGQPMLVDDRLGAPPGFGRLVVGDGAKHVRMNVADMLAALRPQMDTGALLSRFGCDEPSVR
;
A
#
# COMPACT_ATOMS: atom_id res chain seq x y z
N MET A 1 5.69 -22.73 22.69
CA MET A 1 5.38 -23.26 21.34
C MET A 1 6.67 -23.31 20.55
N PRO A 2 7.05 -24.45 19.99
CA PRO A 2 8.30 -24.56 19.24
C PRO A 2 8.19 -23.74 17.95
N ARG A 3 9.28 -23.07 17.55
CA ARG A 3 9.40 -22.40 16.25
C ARG A 3 9.02 -23.42 15.15
N PRO A 4 8.20 -23.06 14.14
CA PRO A 4 7.85 -24.00 13.09
C PRO A 4 9.12 -24.37 12.32
N ALA A 5 9.44 -25.67 12.33
CA ALA A 5 10.62 -26.28 11.71
C ALA A 5 10.70 -26.06 10.18
N ILE A 6 9.65 -25.54 9.55
CA ILE A 6 9.52 -25.39 8.11
C ILE A 6 10.48 -24.34 7.54
N LEU A 7 10.75 -23.23 8.23
CA LEU A 7 11.62 -22.16 7.71
C LEU A 7 13.11 -22.56 7.68
N THR A 8 13.57 -23.32 8.68
CA THR A 8 14.96 -23.80 8.74
C THR A 8 15.19 -24.91 7.71
N ASP A 9 14.21 -25.80 7.53
CA ASP A 9 14.28 -26.89 6.53
C ASP A 9 14.15 -26.36 5.09
N MET A 10 13.33 -25.32 4.87
CA MET A 10 13.27 -24.61 3.58
C MET A 10 14.58 -23.85 3.30
N ALA A 11 15.18 -23.18 4.28
CA ALA A 11 16.47 -22.52 4.11
C ALA A 11 17.61 -23.52 3.84
N ALA A 12 17.59 -24.71 4.44
CA ALA A 12 18.58 -25.76 4.19
C ALA A 12 18.40 -26.45 2.81
N THR A 13 17.14 -26.63 2.37
CA THR A 13 16.80 -27.31 1.11
C THR A 13 16.92 -26.38 -0.10
N TYR A 14 16.49 -25.13 0.05
CA TYR A 14 16.50 -24.14 -1.03
C TYR A 14 17.64 -23.13 -0.92
N GLY A 15 18.37 -23.01 0.20
CA GLY A 15 19.51 -22.10 0.32
C GLY A 15 20.64 -22.40 -0.70
N ARG A 16 20.73 -23.64 -1.18
CA ARG A 16 21.62 -24.02 -2.29
C ARG A 16 21.01 -23.82 -3.70
N ARG A 17 19.69 -23.63 -3.82
CA ARG A 17 18.96 -23.38 -5.09
C ARG A 17 18.53 -21.91 -5.27
N LEU A 18 18.47 -21.11 -4.21
CA LEU A 18 18.01 -19.73 -4.20
C LEU A 18 19.12 -18.70 -4.44
N GLY A 19 20.41 -19.07 -4.42
CA GLY A 19 21.51 -18.15 -4.73
C GLY A 19 21.41 -16.80 -4.01
N ASP A 20 21.59 -15.71 -4.78
CA ASP A 20 21.42 -14.31 -4.39
C ASP A 20 19.94 -13.91 -4.18
N CYS A 21 19.32 -14.41 -3.11
CA CYS A 21 17.97 -14.01 -2.70
C CYS A 21 17.92 -13.39 -1.30
N ILE A 22 16.88 -12.61 -1.06
CA ILE A 22 16.44 -12.17 0.27
C ILE A 22 15.02 -12.66 0.52
N ALA A 23 14.74 -13.00 1.77
CA ALA A 23 13.41 -13.38 2.22
C ALA A 23 12.99 -12.49 3.39
N PHE A 24 11.75 -12.03 3.37
CA PHE A 24 11.21 -11.13 4.39
C PHE A 24 9.71 -11.41 4.62
N PRO A 25 9.15 -11.02 5.78
CA PRO A 25 7.73 -11.21 6.06
C PRO A 25 6.85 -10.56 4.98
N GLY A 26 5.66 -11.10 4.74
CA GLY A 26 4.67 -10.46 3.88
C GLY A 26 4.43 -9.01 4.28
N LEU A 27 4.45 -8.10 3.29
CA LEU A 27 4.29 -6.68 3.55
C LEU A 27 2.82 -6.34 3.80
N VAL A 28 2.60 -5.41 4.73
CA VAL A 28 1.30 -4.85 5.07
C VAL A 28 1.24 -3.40 4.61
N ASN A 29 0.43 -3.14 3.59
CA ASN A 29 0.14 -1.79 3.13
C ASN A 29 -0.99 -1.21 4.01
N SER A 30 -0.65 -0.29 4.91
CA SER A 30 -1.57 0.19 5.94
C SER A 30 -2.57 1.23 5.44
N HIS A 31 -2.49 1.65 4.17
CA HIS A 31 -3.50 2.49 3.54
C HIS A 31 -3.36 2.46 2.01
N ASP A 32 -4.46 2.12 1.34
CA ASP A 32 -4.63 2.10 -0.11
C ASP A 32 -6.09 2.45 -0.45
N HIS A 33 -6.35 2.76 -1.71
CA HIS A 33 -7.68 2.80 -2.29
C HIS A 33 -7.70 1.83 -3.48
N LEU A 34 -8.05 0.56 -3.23
CA LEU A 34 -7.91 -0.51 -4.21
C LEU A 34 -8.67 -0.17 -5.50
N ALA A 35 -9.91 0.28 -5.37
CA ALA A 35 -10.79 0.62 -6.48
C ALA A 35 -10.33 1.86 -7.27
N PHE A 36 -9.35 2.62 -6.76
CA PHE A 36 -8.79 3.80 -7.43
C PHE A 36 -7.51 3.47 -8.21
N SER A 37 -7.02 2.22 -8.16
CA SER A 37 -5.82 1.79 -8.90
C SER A 37 -5.96 1.89 -10.42
N CYS A 38 -7.19 1.99 -10.92
CA CYS A 38 -7.49 2.24 -12.33
C CYS A 38 -7.18 3.67 -12.79
N TYR A 39 -7.22 4.66 -11.89
CA TYR A 39 -6.94 6.04 -12.23
C TYR A 39 -5.45 6.25 -12.47
N PRO A 40 -5.05 6.91 -13.59
CA PRO A 40 -3.70 7.43 -13.71
C PRO A 40 -3.48 8.52 -12.64
N PRO A 41 -2.23 8.94 -12.40
CA PRO A 41 -1.98 10.16 -11.64
C PRO A 41 -2.76 11.33 -12.25
N MET A 42 -3.46 12.11 -11.41
CA MET A 42 -4.32 13.21 -11.87
C MET A 42 -4.08 14.47 -11.05
N GLY A 43 -4.39 15.60 -11.69
CA GLY A 43 -4.26 16.94 -11.13
C GLY A 43 -2.98 17.65 -11.58
N ASP A 44 -2.92 18.95 -11.30
CA ASP A 44 -1.77 19.83 -11.49
C ASP A 44 -1.21 20.32 -10.13
N PRO A 45 -0.48 19.47 -9.38
CA PRO A 45 0.11 19.84 -8.09
C PRO A 45 1.21 20.93 -8.24
N PRO A 46 1.53 21.68 -7.16
CA PRO A 46 1.17 21.41 -5.77
C PRO A 46 -0.14 22.08 -5.32
N TYR A 47 -0.80 21.44 -4.35
CA TYR A 47 -2.00 21.94 -3.69
C TYR A 47 -1.75 22.34 -2.24
N ASP A 48 -2.63 23.20 -1.71
CA ASP A 48 -2.64 23.54 -0.29
C ASP A 48 -3.22 22.42 0.59
N ASP A 49 -4.23 21.71 0.09
CA ASP A 49 -4.87 20.57 0.73
C ASP A 49 -5.61 19.65 -0.27
N PHE A 50 -6.08 18.51 0.22
CA PHE A 50 -6.78 17.50 -0.59
C PHE A 50 -8.08 18.01 -1.22
N LEU A 51 -8.71 19.07 -0.67
CA LEU A 51 -9.93 19.66 -1.25
C LEU A 51 -9.63 20.44 -2.53
N GLY A 52 -8.45 21.07 -2.62
CA GLY A 52 -7.94 21.66 -3.86
C GLY A 52 -7.77 20.60 -4.94
N TRP A 53 -7.03 19.54 -4.62
CA TRP A 53 -6.79 18.42 -5.53
C TRP A 53 -8.08 17.72 -5.98
N SER A 54 -8.99 17.43 -5.05
CA SER A 54 -10.26 16.79 -5.36
C SER A 54 -11.08 17.58 -6.38
N ARG A 55 -11.14 18.92 -6.24
CA ARG A 55 -11.83 19.78 -7.23
C ARG A 55 -11.23 19.67 -8.64
N ASP A 56 -9.90 19.60 -8.73
CA ASP A 56 -9.20 19.50 -10.01
C ASP A 56 -9.38 18.12 -10.66
N VAL A 57 -9.28 17.02 -9.88
CA VAL A 57 -9.60 15.67 -10.35
C VAL A 57 -11.03 15.61 -10.91
N GLN A 58 -11.97 16.24 -10.21
CA GLN A 58 -13.37 16.29 -10.64
C GLN A 58 -13.61 17.21 -11.85
N ALA A 59 -12.63 18.01 -12.30
CA ALA A 59 -12.75 18.79 -13.52
C ALA A 59 -12.69 17.92 -14.79
N ASP A 60 -11.90 16.83 -14.79
CA ASP A 60 -11.90 15.84 -15.86
C ASP A 60 -13.05 14.81 -15.69
N ARG A 61 -14.28 15.30 -15.84
CA ARG A 61 -15.48 14.47 -15.74
C ARG A 61 -15.52 13.35 -16.76
N ALA A 62 -14.88 13.51 -17.91
CA ALA A 62 -14.87 12.50 -18.96
C ALA A 62 -14.04 11.28 -18.56
N LEU A 63 -12.84 11.49 -18.01
CA LEU A 63 -12.00 10.41 -17.49
C LEU A 63 -12.63 9.74 -16.25
N VAL A 64 -13.14 10.54 -15.30
CA VAL A 64 -13.81 10.00 -14.10
C VAL A 64 -14.98 9.10 -14.50
N THR A 65 -15.88 9.59 -15.36
CA THR A 65 -17.05 8.80 -15.81
C THR A 65 -16.63 7.52 -16.52
N ARG A 66 -15.58 7.58 -17.35
CA ARG A 66 -15.05 6.41 -18.07
C ARG A 66 -14.50 5.34 -17.12
N ILE A 67 -13.77 5.73 -16.08
CA ILE A 67 -13.20 4.81 -15.09
C ILE A 67 -14.29 4.28 -14.16
N GLU A 68 -15.24 5.11 -13.73
CA GLU A 68 -16.34 4.69 -12.87
C GLU A 68 -17.34 3.76 -13.57
N ALA A 69 -17.41 3.80 -14.91
CA ALA A 69 -18.15 2.82 -15.71
C ALA A 69 -17.56 1.39 -15.61
N ILE A 70 -16.32 1.24 -15.14
CA ILE A 70 -15.74 -0.08 -14.85
C ILE A 70 -16.36 -0.62 -13.56
N PRO A 71 -16.91 -1.85 -13.58
CA PRO A 71 -17.54 -2.44 -12.40
C PRO A 71 -16.63 -2.41 -11.17
N ALA A 72 -17.18 -2.02 -10.01
CA ALA A 72 -16.41 -1.92 -8.77
C ALA A 72 -15.63 -3.20 -8.41
N PRO A 73 -16.20 -4.43 -8.54
CA PRO A 73 -15.43 -5.66 -8.30
C PRO A 73 -14.20 -5.80 -9.20
N LEU A 74 -14.28 -5.33 -10.45
CA LEU A 74 -13.17 -5.38 -11.39
C LEU A 74 -12.08 -4.37 -11.01
N ARG A 75 -12.47 -3.15 -10.59
CA ARG A 75 -11.51 -2.15 -10.07
C ARG A 75 -10.81 -2.63 -8.79
N LEU A 76 -11.51 -3.34 -7.91
CA LEU A 76 -10.90 -3.97 -6.73
C LEU A 76 -9.87 -5.04 -7.11
N GLN A 77 -10.17 -5.90 -8.10
CA GLN A 77 -9.21 -6.88 -8.61
C GLN A 77 -7.93 -6.21 -9.12
N VAL A 78 -8.04 -5.07 -9.81
CA VAL A 78 -6.86 -4.29 -10.24
C VAL A 78 -6.01 -3.85 -9.05
N GLY A 79 -6.62 -3.33 -7.98
CA GLY A 79 -5.91 -2.96 -6.76
C GLY A 79 -5.26 -4.14 -6.03
N LEU A 80 -5.92 -5.31 -6.02
CA LEU A 80 -5.37 -6.55 -5.44
C LEU A 80 -4.16 -7.03 -6.24
N LEU A 81 -4.23 -6.99 -7.58
CA LEU A 81 -3.09 -7.33 -8.45
C LEU A 81 -1.92 -6.38 -8.22
N LYS A 82 -2.16 -5.06 -8.21
CA LYS A 82 -1.14 -4.03 -7.94
C LYS A 82 -0.34 -4.35 -6.69
N ASN A 83 -1.05 -4.54 -5.56
CA ASN A 83 -0.43 -4.82 -4.27
C ASN A 83 0.31 -6.16 -4.27
N LEU A 84 -0.25 -7.21 -4.88
CA LEU A 84 0.41 -8.51 -4.99
C LEU A 84 1.75 -8.42 -5.74
N LEU A 85 1.79 -7.69 -6.86
CA LEU A 85 3.02 -7.47 -7.65
C LEU A 85 4.09 -6.70 -6.87
N TRP A 86 3.68 -5.97 -5.84
CA TRP A 86 4.58 -5.22 -4.96
C TRP A 86 5.02 -6.01 -3.71
N GLY A 87 4.65 -7.29 -3.59
CA GLY A 87 5.00 -8.13 -2.44
C GLY A 87 4.14 -7.87 -1.19
N VAL A 88 3.00 -7.19 -1.35
CA VAL A 88 2.03 -6.99 -0.26
C VAL A 88 1.20 -8.26 -0.08
N THR A 89 1.06 -8.73 1.16
CA THR A 89 0.18 -9.86 1.52
C THR A 89 -1.08 -9.42 2.26
N ALA A 90 -1.09 -8.21 2.82
CA ALA A 90 -2.27 -7.62 3.44
C ALA A 90 -2.37 -6.09 3.21
N VAL A 91 -3.58 -5.59 3.05
CA VAL A 91 -3.85 -4.17 2.76
C VAL A 91 -5.03 -3.64 3.56
N ALA A 92 -4.94 -2.41 4.06
CA ALA A 92 -6.08 -1.67 4.57
C ALA A 92 -6.65 -0.80 3.44
N ASP A 93 -7.79 -1.23 2.87
CA ASP A 93 -8.45 -0.58 1.75
C ASP A 93 -9.47 0.45 2.24
N HIS A 94 -9.17 1.74 2.07
CA HIS A 94 -10.01 2.86 2.54
C HIS A 94 -11.33 2.93 1.75
N GLY A 95 -12.44 3.04 2.48
CA GLY A 95 -13.80 2.93 1.93
C GLY A 95 -14.18 1.51 1.47
N GLY A 96 -13.27 0.55 1.61
CA GLY A 96 -13.39 -0.81 1.10
C GLY A 96 -14.13 -1.77 2.03
N ALA A 97 -14.82 -2.73 1.41
CA ALA A 97 -15.36 -3.88 2.12
C ALA A 97 -14.38 -5.06 2.10
N ALA A 98 -14.56 -6.00 3.03
CA ALA A 98 -13.80 -7.24 2.99
C ALA A 98 -14.10 -7.99 1.69
N ILE A 99 -13.05 -8.30 0.93
CA ILE A 99 -13.11 -9.08 -0.30
C ILE A 99 -12.04 -10.17 -0.25
N ASP A 100 -12.39 -11.36 -0.73
CA ASP A 100 -11.44 -12.44 -0.91
C ASP A 100 -10.58 -12.23 -2.16
N GLY A 101 -9.30 -12.55 -2.04
CA GLY A 101 -8.34 -12.34 -3.12
C GLY A 101 -6.97 -12.94 -2.80
N PRO A 102 -5.98 -12.70 -3.66
CA PRO A 102 -4.62 -13.19 -3.45
C PRO A 102 -3.92 -12.55 -2.23
N ILE A 103 -4.41 -11.38 -1.80
CA ILE A 103 -3.95 -10.68 -0.60
C ILE A 103 -5.10 -10.50 0.38
N ARG A 104 -4.80 -10.30 1.67
CA ARG A 104 -5.79 -10.08 2.71
C ARG A 104 -6.23 -8.61 2.72
N VAL A 105 -7.52 -8.34 2.56
CA VAL A 105 -8.07 -7.03 2.96
C VAL A 105 -8.31 -7.03 4.48
N LEU A 106 -7.73 -6.06 5.17
CA LEU A 106 -7.72 -5.97 6.62
C LEU A 106 -9.07 -5.49 7.16
N ALA A 107 -9.58 -6.21 8.16
CA ALA A 107 -10.83 -5.93 8.85
C ALA A 107 -10.85 -6.66 10.21
N PRO A 108 -11.63 -6.20 11.20
CA PRO A 108 -12.44 -4.99 11.16
C PRO A 108 -11.63 -3.74 11.52
N TYR A 109 -11.95 -2.64 10.86
CA TYR A 109 -11.61 -1.28 11.28
C TYR A 109 -12.78 -0.37 10.88
N GLN A 110 -12.83 0.84 11.42
CA GLN A 110 -13.83 1.82 11.01
C GLN A 110 -13.18 2.90 10.15
N ASP A 111 -13.73 3.11 8.97
CA ASP A 111 -13.40 4.24 8.14
C ASP A 111 -14.23 5.47 8.55
N LEU A 112 -13.55 6.57 8.88
CA LEU A 112 -14.14 7.88 9.17
C LEU A 112 -13.92 8.89 8.04
N HIS A 113 -13.29 8.48 6.94
CA HIS A 113 -12.95 9.26 5.77
C HIS A 113 -12.01 10.44 6.09
N SER A 114 -12.55 11.58 6.50
CA SER A 114 -11.82 12.80 6.88
C SER A 114 -12.68 13.68 7.79
N PRO A 115 -12.11 14.71 8.46
CA PRO A 115 -12.87 15.66 9.27
C PRO A 115 -14.07 16.30 8.56
N GLU A 116 -13.95 16.54 7.26
CA GLU A 116 -14.94 17.20 6.42
C GLU A 116 -16.12 16.30 6.04
N LEU A 117 -15.90 14.98 6.05
CA LEU A 117 -16.88 13.99 5.54
C LEU A 117 -17.40 13.04 6.61
N ALA A 118 -16.78 13.02 7.79
CA ALA A 118 -17.18 12.14 8.87
C ALA A 118 -18.57 12.48 9.45
N ALA A 119 -19.35 11.44 9.76
CA ALA A 119 -20.64 11.61 10.40
C ALA A 119 -20.54 12.24 11.82
N PRO A 120 -21.56 13.00 12.27
CA PRO A 120 -21.59 13.56 13.63
C PRO A 120 -21.45 12.51 14.75
N TRP A 121 -22.00 11.31 14.55
CA TRP A 121 -21.96 10.20 15.51
C TRP A 121 -20.76 9.25 15.33
N ARG A 122 -19.76 9.63 14.53
CA ARG A 122 -18.58 8.82 14.16
C ARG A 122 -17.92 8.04 15.29
N TRP A 123 -17.84 8.62 16.49
CA TRP A 123 -17.16 8.01 17.62
C TRP A 123 -17.97 6.92 18.32
N LEU A 124 -19.29 6.92 18.17
CA LEU A 124 -20.22 6.03 18.89
C LEU A 124 -20.34 4.62 18.28
N ALA A 125 -19.78 4.38 17.11
CA ALA A 125 -19.95 3.13 16.36
C ALA A 125 -18.63 2.62 15.78
N GLY A 126 -18.60 1.38 15.30
CA GLY A 126 -17.47 0.78 14.59
C GLY A 126 -16.64 -0.17 15.45
N LEU A 127 -16.03 -1.16 14.79
CA LEU A 127 -15.13 -2.13 15.40
C LEU A 127 -13.69 -1.85 14.99
N GLY A 128 -12.74 -2.18 15.86
CA GLY A 128 -11.31 -1.98 15.58
C GLY A 128 -10.88 -0.50 15.64
N PRO A 129 -9.68 -0.18 15.11
CA PRO A 129 -9.18 1.19 15.06
C PRO A 129 -10.06 2.06 14.15
N ALA A 130 -10.18 3.34 14.49
CA ALA A 130 -10.77 4.35 13.63
C ALA A 130 -9.68 4.91 12.70
N VAL A 131 -9.96 4.97 11.40
CA VAL A 131 -9.00 5.39 10.37
C VAL A 131 -9.57 6.62 9.67
N ALA A 132 -8.76 7.66 9.51
CA ALA A 132 -9.16 8.90 8.85
C ALA A 132 -7.97 9.58 8.17
N HIS A 133 -8.20 10.17 7.01
CA HIS A 133 -7.34 11.22 6.45
C HIS A 133 -7.31 12.40 7.41
N LEU A 134 -6.13 12.77 7.90
CA LEU A 134 -5.96 13.85 8.88
C LEU A 134 -4.81 14.74 8.46
N ALA A 135 -5.04 16.05 8.52
CA ALA A 135 -4.02 17.06 8.22
C ALA A 135 -3.38 16.84 6.84
N GLU A 136 -4.19 16.39 5.88
CA GLU A 136 -3.82 16.11 4.49
C GLU A 136 -3.77 17.42 3.69
N GLY A 137 -2.73 18.19 3.97
CA GLY A 137 -2.48 19.50 3.39
C GLY A 137 -1.38 20.23 4.16
N VAL A 138 -0.92 21.34 3.61
CA VAL A 138 0.25 22.07 4.13
C VAL A 138 -0.10 23.27 5.01
N THR A 139 -1.38 23.60 5.10
CA THR A 139 -1.86 24.82 5.76
C THR A 139 -2.09 24.62 7.26
N ALA A 140 -2.01 25.72 8.01
CA ALA A 140 -2.37 25.74 9.44
C ALA A 140 -3.87 25.42 9.67
N ASP A 141 -4.73 25.68 8.68
CA ASP A 141 -6.14 25.31 8.75
C ASP A 141 -6.32 23.78 8.68
N SER A 142 -5.62 23.10 7.76
CA SER A 142 -5.63 21.63 7.67
C SER A 142 -5.24 20.98 9.01
N ARG A 143 -4.17 21.48 9.65
CA ARG A 143 -3.76 21.08 11.01
C ARG A 143 -4.86 21.32 12.04
N ARG A 144 -5.41 22.54 12.07
CA ARG A 144 -6.45 22.93 13.04
C ARG A 144 -7.69 22.03 12.93
N ARG A 145 -8.18 21.75 11.71
CA ARG A 145 -9.33 20.87 11.47
C ARG A 145 -9.06 19.45 11.97
N ALA A 146 -7.88 18.92 11.70
CA ALA A 146 -7.46 17.59 12.20
C ALA A 146 -7.43 17.52 13.74
N LEU A 147 -6.82 18.52 14.39
CA LEU A 147 -6.77 18.55 15.86
C LEU A 147 -8.15 18.75 16.49
N ALA A 148 -9.01 19.59 15.91
CA ALA A 148 -10.39 19.75 16.35
C ALA A 148 -11.19 18.44 16.21
N PHE A 149 -10.98 17.72 15.12
CA PHE A 149 -11.59 16.41 14.89
C PHE A 149 -11.19 15.39 15.96
N LEU A 150 -9.88 15.29 16.27
CA LEU A 150 -9.33 14.40 17.27
C LEU A 150 -9.77 14.76 18.69
N LYS A 151 -9.92 16.05 19.03
CA LYS A 151 -10.48 16.50 20.32
C LYS A 151 -11.90 15.97 20.55
N GLY A 152 -12.65 15.71 19.49
CA GLY A 152 -13.99 15.10 19.58
C GLY A 152 -13.99 13.62 19.97
N ASN A 153 -12.84 12.94 19.99
CA ASN A 153 -12.72 11.53 20.36
C ASN A 153 -12.79 11.32 21.89
N LEU A 154 -13.91 11.70 22.50
CA LEU A 154 -14.13 11.59 23.95
C LEU A 154 -14.17 10.13 24.45
N LEU A 155 -14.36 9.17 23.54
CA LEU A 155 -14.33 7.74 23.83
C LEU A 155 -12.92 7.13 23.74
N HIS A 156 -11.89 7.95 23.51
CA HIS A 156 -10.47 7.55 23.47
C HIS A 156 -10.21 6.35 22.55
N ARG A 157 -10.90 6.30 21.41
CA ARG A 157 -10.70 5.22 20.44
C ARG A 157 -9.31 5.30 19.83
N ALA A 158 -8.73 4.16 19.48
CA ALA A 158 -7.45 4.12 18.78
C ALA A 158 -7.64 4.70 17.36
N VAL A 159 -6.99 5.83 17.08
CA VAL A 159 -7.06 6.50 15.77
C VAL A 159 -5.77 6.26 14.97
N ALA A 160 -5.92 5.75 13.76
CA ALA A 160 -4.89 5.80 12.72
C ALA A 160 -5.11 7.04 11.87
N GLY A 161 -4.21 8.03 11.96
CA GLY A 161 -4.25 9.21 11.11
C GLY A 161 -3.48 8.95 9.83
N VAL A 162 -4.13 9.05 8.68
CA VAL A 162 -3.49 8.93 7.36
C VAL A 162 -2.95 10.30 6.92
N HIS A 163 -1.76 10.30 6.31
CA HIS A 163 -1.01 11.47 5.84
C HIS A 163 -0.31 12.28 6.93
N GLY A 164 -1.04 13.06 7.72
CA GLY A 164 -0.50 13.89 8.80
C GLY A 164 0.45 15.00 8.35
N VAL A 165 0.31 15.53 7.13
CA VAL A 165 1.30 16.44 6.48
C VAL A 165 1.52 17.74 7.25
N SER A 166 0.48 18.30 7.85
CA SER A 166 0.58 19.55 8.64
C SER A 166 0.62 19.32 10.15
N LEU A 167 0.69 18.07 10.63
CA LEU A 167 0.91 17.79 12.05
C LEU A 167 2.36 18.03 12.44
N GLU A 168 2.59 18.52 13.65
CA GLU A 168 3.91 18.87 14.15
C GLU A 168 4.09 18.46 15.63
N GLY A 169 5.32 18.11 16.01
CA GLY A 169 5.71 17.93 17.41
C GLY A 169 4.78 16.99 18.19
N ASP A 170 4.22 17.50 19.27
CA ASP A 170 3.37 16.73 20.18
C ASP A 170 1.98 16.42 19.61
N ASP A 171 1.57 16.99 18.46
CA ASP A 171 0.30 16.67 17.81
C ASP A 171 0.13 15.16 17.57
N PHE A 172 1.24 14.49 17.22
CA PHE A 172 1.25 13.05 16.95
C PHE A 172 0.86 12.19 18.16
N ARG A 173 0.94 12.72 19.40
CA ARG A 173 0.49 12.02 20.62
C ARG A 173 -1.00 11.72 20.63
N HIS A 174 -1.79 12.44 19.83
CA HIS A 174 -3.22 12.20 19.69
C HIS A 174 -3.55 10.98 18.82
N LEU A 175 -2.55 10.39 18.14
CA LEU A 175 -2.73 9.24 17.27
C LEU A 175 -2.25 7.95 17.94
N ALA A 176 -2.99 6.86 17.74
CA ALA A 176 -2.49 5.53 18.05
C ALA A 176 -1.47 5.05 17.01
N ALA A 177 -1.61 5.52 15.77
CA ALA A 177 -0.61 5.40 14.72
C ALA A 177 -0.73 6.53 13.68
N LEU A 178 0.39 6.93 13.10
CA LEU A 178 0.45 7.68 11.85
C LEU A 178 0.60 6.67 10.70
N VAL A 179 -0.33 6.67 9.75
CA VAL A 179 -0.15 6.01 8.45
C VAL A 179 0.46 7.01 7.48
N TRP A 180 1.75 6.84 7.23
CA TRP A 180 2.54 7.75 6.43
C TRP A 180 2.53 7.31 4.96
N CYS A 181 2.01 8.19 4.09
CA CYS A 181 1.92 8.01 2.64
C CYS A 181 2.86 8.98 1.91
N PRO A 182 4.20 8.79 1.98
CA PRO A 182 5.15 9.82 1.58
C PRO A 182 5.09 10.20 0.11
N ALA A 183 4.92 9.25 -0.80
CA ALA A 183 4.86 9.53 -2.22
C ALA A 183 3.61 10.35 -2.59
N SER A 184 2.44 10.00 -2.05
CA SER A 184 1.21 10.78 -2.20
C SER A 184 1.39 12.21 -1.70
N ASN A 185 1.90 12.35 -0.47
CA ASN A 185 2.14 13.65 0.14
C ASN A 185 3.08 14.53 -0.70
N LEU A 186 4.20 13.97 -1.16
CA LEU A 186 5.19 14.70 -1.96
C LEU A 186 4.65 15.06 -3.34
N PHE A 187 3.90 14.16 -3.98
CA PHE A 187 3.28 14.42 -5.27
C PHE A 187 2.24 15.54 -5.18
N LEU A 188 1.31 15.46 -4.22
CA LEU A 188 0.22 16.43 -4.10
C LEU A 188 0.65 17.77 -3.50
N PHE A 189 1.57 17.77 -2.54
CA PHE A 189 1.81 18.95 -1.69
C PHE A 189 3.26 19.44 -1.70
N GLY A 190 4.18 18.71 -2.36
CA GLY A 190 5.62 18.99 -2.28
C GLY A 190 6.23 18.81 -0.89
N ARG A 191 5.45 18.31 0.08
CA ARG A 191 5.83 18.14 1.48
C ARG A 191 5.19 16.90 2.05
N THR A 192 5.86 16.24 2.99
CA THR A 192 5.35 15.06 3.70
C THR A 192 5.48 15.23 5.21
N ALA A 193 4.73 14.44 5.98
CA ALA A 193 4.77 14.47 7.44
C ALA A 193 6.18 14.25 7.99
N ASP A 194 6.47 14.88 9.13
CA ASP A 194 7.71 14.64 9.89
C ASP A 194 7.64 13.28 10.60
N ALA A 195 7.88 12.22 9.84
CA ALA A 195 7.84 10.84 10.31
C ALA A 195 8.85 10.57 11.44
N ALA A 196 10.00 11.25 11.43
CA ALA A 196 11.01 11.14 12.49
C ALA A 196 10.50 11.68 13.82
N THR A 197 9.75 12.79 13.79
CA THR A 197 9.04 13.30 14.97
C THR A 197 7.87 12.43 15.37
N ALA A 198 7.09 11.94 14.42
CA ALA A 198 5.97 11.04 14.70
C ALA A 198 6.42 9.77 15.46
N LEU A 199 7.55 9.15 15.08
CA LEU A 199 8.11 7.97 15.75
C LEU A 199 8.38 8.16 17.25
N ARG A 200 8.62 9.39 17.71
CA ARG A 200 8.84 9.70 19.13
C ARG A 200 7.55 9.76 19.95
N HIS A 201 6.40 9.82 19.28
CA HIS A 201 5.11 10.11 19.92
C HIS A 201 4.03 9.09 19.61
N THR A 202 4.14 8.38 18.47
CA THR A 202 3.16 7.39 18.03
C THR A 202 3.83 6.30 17.19
N ARG A 203 3.06 5.28 16.82
CA ARG A 203 3.52 4.23 15.91
C ARG A 203 3.50 4.74 14.47
N LEU A 204 4.58 4.51 13.74
CA LEU A 204 4.61 4.73 12.30
C LEU A 204 4.18 3.47 11.55
N LEU A 205 3.23 3.65 10.62
CA LEU A 205 2.80 2.67 9.63
C LEU A 205 3.02 3.27 8.25
N PHE A 206 3.21 2.43 7.23
CA PHE A 206 3.37 2.91 5.85
C PHE A 206 2.14 2.60 5.01
N GLY A 207 1.73 3.56 4.18
CA GLY A 207 0.68 3.42 3.18
C GLY A 207 1.15 3.88 1.81
N THR A 208 0.58 3.33 0.74
CA THR A 208 0.83 3.82 -0.63
C THR A 208 -0.18 4.85 -1.08
N ASP A 209 -1.35 4.89 -0.44
CA ASP A 209 -2.52 5.64 -0.94
C ASP A 209 -2.89 5.16 -2.36
N ALA A 210 -3.71 5.92 -3.09
CA ALA A 210 -4.19 5.64 -4.43
C ALA A 210 -3.16 5.97 -5.51
N THR A 211 -3.20 5.27 -6.65
CA THR A 211 -2.33 5.60 -7.80
C THR A 211 -2.66 6.94 -8.46
N ILE A 212 -3.84 7.51 -8.15
CA ILE A 212 -4.26 8.83 -8.63
C ILE A 212 -3.47 9.97 -7.98
N SER A 213 -2.99 9.76 -6.75
CA SER A 213 -2.24 10.71 -5.94
C SER A 213 -0.79 10.27 -5.71
N ALA A 214 -0.45 9.01 -5.96
CA ALA A 214 0.87 8.45 -5.66
C ALA A 214 1.46 7.69 -6.86
N PRO A 215 2.07 8.38 -7.84
CA PRO A 215 2.72 7.70 -8.97
C PRO A 215 3.86 6.78 -8.52
N GLY A 216 4.14 5.77 -9.33
CA GLY A 216 5.20 4.79 -9.08
C GLY A 216 4.76 3.59 -8.24
N THR A 217 5.69 2.67 -8.04
CA THR A 217 5.47 1.43 -7.28
C THR A 217 5.70 1.63 -5.79
N LEU A 218 5.25 0.68 -4.96
CA LEU A 218 5.61 0.67 -3.53
C LEU A 218 7.12 0.85 -3.31
N TRP A 219 7.94 0.22 -4.14
CA TRP A 219 9.39 0.31 -4.04
C TRP A 219 9.92 1.72 -4.36
N ASP A 220 9.26 2.45 -5.27
CA ASP A 220 9.53 3.87 -5.50
C ASP A 220 9.22 4.71 -4.27
N HIS A 221 8.08 4.42 -3.63
CA HIS A 221 7.65 5.14 -2.43
C HIS A 221 8.60 4.88 -1.26
N LEU A 222 9.06 3.64 -1.08
CA LEU A 222 10.03 3.28 -0.06
C LEU A 222 11.38 3.98 -0.26
N ARG A 223 11.87 4.08 -1.50
CA ARG A 223 13.09 4.83 -1.81
C ARG A 223 12.96 6.32 -1.53
N GLN A 224 11.80 6.92 -1.81
CA GLN A 224 11.53 8.33 -1.45
C GLN A 224 11.45 8.55 0.07
N ALA A 225 11.04 7.53 0.82
CA ALA A 225 10.94 7.56 2.28
C ALA A 225 12.28 7.30 2.98
N ARG A 226 13.16 6.51 2.36
CA ARG A 226 14.46 6.11 2.92
C ARG A 226 15.32 7.34 3.25
N GLY A 227 15.98 7.30 4.40
CA GLY A 227 16.80 8.41 4.90
C GLY A 227 16.02 9.49 5.65
N ARG A 228 14.68 9.48 5.62
CA ARG A 228 13.84 10.34 6.49
C ARG A 228 13.60 9.73 7.88
N VAL A 229 13.68 8.40 7.96
CA VAL A 229 13.65 7.60 9.18
C VAL A 229 14.69 6.47 9.03
N ALA A 230 15.03 5.79 10.12
CA ALA A 230 15.95 4.66 10.06
C ALA A 230 15.37 3.51 9.21
N ASP A 231 16.23 2.81 8.47
CA ASP A 231 15.86 1.67 7.62
C ASP A 231 15.04 0.62 8.40
N ALA A 232 15.45 0.29 9.63
CA ALA A 232 14.73 -0.66 10.48
C ALA A 232 13.30 -0.20 10.83
N ASP A 233 13.10 1.10 11.08
CA ASP A 233 11.79 1.66 11.42
C ASP A 233 10.87 1.71 10.20
N LEU A 234 11.40 2.10 9.03
CA LEU A 234 10.66 2.07 7.78
C LEU A 234 10.25 0.63 7.44
N PHE A 235 11.17 -0.34 7.53
CA PHE A 235 10.84 -1.75 7.32
C PHE A 235 9.80 -2.27 8.32
N ALA A 236 9.95 -1.95 9.61
CA ALA A 236 9.00 -2.34 10.64
C ALA A 236 7.60 -1.76 10.39
N SER A 237 7.51 -0.56 9.82
CA SER A 237 6.24 0.12 9.50
C SER A 237 5.39 -0.59 8.43
N LEU A 238 6.00 -1.47 7.62
CA LEU A 238 5.31 -2.37 6.67
C LEU A 238 5.17 -3.80 7.20
N THR A 239 5.83 -4.16 8.29
CA THR A 239 5.90 -5.55 8.77
C THR A 239 5.36 -5.65 10.18
N SER A 240 6.24 -5.72 11.18
CA SER A 240 5.87 -6.01 12.57
C SER A 240 5.00 -4.93 13.21
N HIS A 241 5.22 -3.64 12.90
CA HIS A 241 4.41 -2.55 13.44
C HIS A 241 3.00 -2.56 12.86
N ALA A 242 2.90 -2.74 11.54
CA ALA A 242 1.62 -2.84 10.84
C ALA A 242 0.84 -4.10 11.27
N ALA A 243 1.48 -5.27 11.24
CA ALA A 243 0.84 -6.51 11.67
C ALA A 243 0.30 -6.42 13.10
N ARG A 244 1.07 -5.82 14.03
CA ARG A 244 0.63 -5.60 15.41
C ARG A 244 -0.52 -4.60 15.51
N PHE A 245 -0.47 -3.49 14.78
CA PHE A 245 -1.54 -2.47 14.81
C PHE A 245 -2.86 -3.03 14.28
N TRP A 246 -2.81 -3.70 13.13
CA TRP A 246 -3.98 -4.27 12.47
C TRP A 246 -4.41 -5.62 13.05
N ARG A 247 -3.70 -6.14 14.06
CA ARG A 247 -3.90 -7.48 14.64
C ARG A 247 -3.87 -8.59 13.57
N HIS A 248 -3.11 -8.38 12.49
CA HIS A 248 -2.91 -9.33 11.40
C HIS A 248 -1.93 -10.42 11.86
N ARG A 249 -2.44 -11.63 12.06
CA ARG A 249 -1.65 -12.80 12.46
C ARG A 249 -1.42 -13.68 11.23
N ALA A 250 -0.28 -13.51 10.59
CA ALA A 250 0.09 -14.32 9.44
C ALA A 250 1.57 -14.69 9.51
N PRO A 251 1.94 -15.64 10.41
CA PRO A 251 3.34 -16.07 10.56
C PRO A 251 3.88 -16.76 9.29
N ASP A 252 2.99 -17.23 8.41
CA ASP A 252 3.31 -17.94 7.18
C ASP A 252 3.21 -17.04 5.93
N ASP A 253 3.05 -15.73 6.11
CA ASP A 253 3.14 -14.76 5.01
C ASP A 253 4.63 -14.41 4.78
N LEU A 254 5.11 -14.65 3.56
CA LEU A 254 6.53 -14.47 3.19
C LEU A 254 6.64 -13.95 1.76
N VAL A 255 7.66 -13.12 1.53
CA VAL A 255 8.11 -12.76 0.19
C VAL A 255 9.56 -13.22 0.02
N ILE A 256 9.85 -13.79 -1.15
CA ILE A 256 11.22 -14.07 -1.60
C ILE A 256 11.49 -13.22 -2.83
N ALA A 257 12.62 -12.53 -2.85
CA ALA A 257 13.05 -11.68 -3.95
C ALA A 257 14.53 -11.90 -4.27
N ARG A 258 14.90 -11.64 -5.52
CA ARG A 258 16.30 -11.62 -5.93
C ARG A 258 16.98 -10.38 -5.36
N ARG A 259 18.13 -10.54 -4.69
CA ARG A 259 18.90 -9.42 -4.14
C ARG A 259 19.81 -8.83 -5.20
N ALA A 260 19.93 -7.50 -5.22
CA ALA A 260 20.85 -6.78 -6.11
C ALA A 260 22.08 -6.21 -5.37
N ALA A 261 22.14 -6.37 -4.04
CA ALA A 261 23.21 -5.87 -3.19
C ALA A 261 23.49 -6.86 -2.05
N ASP A 262 24.69 -6.76 -1.47
CA ASP A 262 25.08 -7.60 -0.34
C ASP A 262 24.52 -7.10 0.99
N HIS A 263 24.51 -5.78 1.20
CA HIS A 263 24.00 -5.19 2.43
C HIS A 263 22.46 -5.35 2.49
N PRO A 264 21.89 -5.93 3.56
CA PRO A 264 20.48 -6.32 3.60
C PRO A 264 19.49 -5.18 3.34
N TRP A 265 19.78 -3.99 3.86
CA TRP A 265 18.90 -2.84 3.66
C TRP A 265 18.96 -2.32 2.23
N ASP A 266 20.15 -2.25 1.64
CA ASP A 266 20.29 -1.85 0.24
C ASP A 266 19.63 -2.86 -0.69
N ALA A 267 19.76 -4.15 -0.38
CA ALA A 267 19.09 -5.22 -1.11
C ALA A 267 17.56 -5.07 -1.08
N PHE A 268 16.97 -4.82 0.10
CA PHE A 268 15.53 -4.67 0.27
C PHE A 268 15.00 -3.40 -0.42
N TYR A 269 15.62 -2.25 -0.18
CA TYR A 269 15.13 -0.97 -0.72
C TYR A 269 15.44 -0.76 -2.21
N ALA A 270 16.31 -1.57 -2.81
CA ALA A 270 16.56 -1.57 -4.25
C ALA A 270 15.61 -2.47 -5.06
N LEU A 271 14.73 -3.24 -4.39
CA LEU A 271 13.81 -4.15 -5.07
C LEU A 271 12.89 -3.42 -6.05
N ARG A 272 12.46 -4.15 -7.08
CA ARG A 272 11.41 -3.76 -8.03
C ARG A 272 10.42 -4.92 -8.18
N PRO A 273 9.24 -4.70 -8.78
CA PRO A 273 8.27 -5.79 -8.99
C PRO A 273 8.86 -6.99 -9.76
N ALA A 274 9.75 -6.73 -10.74
CA ALA A 274 10.45 -7.78 -11.48
C ALA A 274 11.37 -8.66 -10.60
N ASP A 275 11.86 -8.15 -9.48
CA ASP A 275 12.76 -8.87 -8.58
C ASP A 275 12.02 -9.80 -7.59
N ILE A 276 10.70 -9.66 -7.45
CA ILE A 276 9.86 -10.51 -6.60
C ILE A 276 9.71 -11.91 -7.22
N LEU A 277 10.17 -12.94 -6.51
CA LEU A 277 10.17 -14.32 -7.01
C LEU A 277 8.98 -15.13 -6.50
N LEU A 278 8.60 -14.92 -5.24
CA LEU A 278 7.52 -15.67 -4.59
C LEU A 278 6.82 -14.77 -3.59
N VAL A 279 5.49 -14.75 -3.63
CA VAL A 279 4.65 -14.20 -2.56
C VAL A 279 3.80 -15.32 -2.00
N VAL A 280 3.93 -15.58 -0.71
CA VAL A 280 3.19 -16.59 0.04
C VAL A 280 2.24 -15.89 1.00
N ARG A 281 0.98 -16.31 0.99
CA ARG A 281 -0.03 -15.88 1.96
C ARG A 281 -0.62 -17.12 2.63
N ALA A 282 -0.61 -17.16 3.96
CA ALA A 282 -1.12 -18.29 4.75
C ALA A 282 -0.58 -19.66 4.27
N GLY A 283 0.72 -19.72 3.98
CA GLY A 283 1.40 -20.93 3.50
C GLY A 283 1.06 -21.34 2.06
N GLN A 284 0.34 -20.51 1.30
CA GLN A 284 -0.06 -20.78 -0.08
C GLN A 284 0.61 -19.78 -1.04
N PRO A 285 1.14 -20.23 -2.20
CA PRO A 285 1.66 -19.32 -3.20
C PRO A 285 0.53 -18.46 -3.77
N MET A 286 0.81 -17.17 -3.94
CA MET A 286 -0.09 -16.17 -4.52
C MET A 286 0.51 -15.54 -5.77
N LEU A 287 1.84 -15.39 -5.80
CA LEU A 287 2.64 -15.00 -6.97
C LEU A 287 3.87 -15.89 -7.03
N VAL A 288 4.19 -16.39 -8.22
CA VAL A 288 5.36 -17.23 -8.51
C VAL A 288 6.02 -16.72 -9.78
N ASP A 289 7.32 -16.43 -9.74
CA ASP A 289 8.09 -16.12 -10.93
C ASP A 289 8.23 -17.34 -11.85
N ASP A 290 8.17 -17.13 -13.17
CA ASP A 290 8.18 -18.19 -14.17
C ASP A 290 9.40 -19.13 -14.05
N ARG A 291 10.54 -18.62 -13.54
CA ARG A 291 11.76 -19.42 -13.28
C ARG A 291 11.57 -20.48 -12.19
N LEU A 292 10.59 -20.30 -11.31
CA LEU A 292 10.21 -21.27 -10.28
C LEU A 292 9.11 -22.23 -10.74
N GLY A 293 8.59 -22.04 -11.96
CA GLY A 293 7.53 -22.84 -12.57
C GLY A 293 6.15 -22.17 -12.51
N ALA A 294 5.22 -22.70 -13.30
CA ALA A 294 3.85 -22.22 -13.43
C ALA A 294 2.87 -23.12 -12.64
N PRO A 295 2.37 -22.69 -11.47
CA PRO A 295 1.34 -23.46 -10.77
C PRO A 295 0.04 -23.53 -11.59
N PRO A 296 -0.67 -24.67 -11.59
CA PRO A 296 -1.92 -24.80 -12.33
C PRO A 296 -2.97 -23.80 -11.81
N GLY A 297 -3.71 -23.18 -12.73
CA GLY A 297 -4.79 -22.24 -12.42
C GLY A 297 -4.32 -20.81 -12.09
N PHE A 298 -3.03 -20.50 -12.21
CA PHE A 298 -2.52 -19.15 -12.06
C PHE A 298 -2.59 -18.41 -13.40
N GLY A 299 -2.97 -17.14 -13.38
CA GLY A 299 -2.89 -16.24 -14.53
C GLY A 299 -1.45 -15.78 -14.74
N ARG A 300 -1.05 -15.58 -16.00
CA ARG A 300 0.30 -15.16 -16.38
C ARG A 300 0.31 -13.70 -16.83
N LEU A 301 1.32 -12.95 -16.43
CA LEU A 301 1.63 -11.62 -16.95
C LEU A 301 3.13 -11.39 -17.09
N VAL A 302 3.52 -10.48 -17.97
CA VAL A 302 4.92 -10.07 -18.18
C VAL A 302 5.26 -8.98 -17.16
N VAL A 303 6.45 -9.07 -16.54
CA VAL A 303 6.97 -8.08 -15.61
C VAL A 303 8.47 -7.93 -15.85
N GLY A 304 8.88 -6.82 -16.47
CA GLY A 304 10.26 -6.61 -16.89
C GLY A 304 10.67 -7.59 -18.00
N ASP A 305 11.79 -8.28 -17.80
CA ASP A 305 12.35 -9.28 -18.73
C ASP A 305 11.77 -10.69 -18.55
N GLY A 306 10.85 -10.88 -17.59
CA GLY A 306 10.32 -12.17 -17.20
C GLY A 306 8.80 -12.22 -17.17
N ALA A 307 8.28 -13.37 -16.72
CA ALA A 307 6.86 -13.55 -16.46
C ALA A 307 6.61 -13.91 -15.01
N LYS A 308 5.45 -13.52 -14.50
CA LYS A 308 4.92 -13.91 -13.19
C LYS A 308 3.62 -14.68 -13.40
N HIS A 309 3.41 -15.67 -12.55
CA HIS A 309 2.16 -16.41 -12.39
C HIS A 309 1.50 -15.95 -11.11
N VAL A 310 0.26 -15.49 -11.16
CA VAL A 310 -0.49 -15.00 -10.01
C VAL A 310 -1.79 -15.75 -9.83
N ARG A 311 -2.23 -15.93 -8.58
CA ARG A 311 -3.47 -16.65 -8.24
C ARG A 311 -4.71 -15.78 -8.48
N MET A 312 -4.86 -15.32 -9.72
CA MET A 312 -5.94 -14.49 -10.24
C MET A 312 -6.11 -14.76 -11.74
N ASN A 313 -7.32 -14.59 -12.27
CA ASN A 313 -7.55 -14.63 -13.72
C ASN A 313 -7.21 -13.28 -14.37
N VAL A 314 -5.91 -13.03 -14.55
CA VAL A 314 -5.42 -11.75 -15.07
C VAL A 314 -5.84 -11.51 -16.52
N ALA A 315 -5.88 -12.55 -17.35
CA ALA A 315 -6.24 -12.41 -18.76
C ALA A 315 -7.67 -11.87 -18.93
N ASP A 316 -8.64 -12.47 -18.23
CA ASP A 316 -10.04 -12.03 -18.29
C ASP A 316 -10.22 -10.65 -17.65
N MET A 317 -9.53 -10.39 -16.54
CA MET A 317 -9.54 -9.08 -15.89
C MET A 317 -9.06 -7.99 -16.86
N LEU A 318 -7.92 -8.18 -17.53
CA LEU A 318 -7.40 -7.22 -18.50
C LEU A 318 -8.30 -7.09 -19.73
N ALA A 319 -8.83 -8.20 -20.26
CA ALA A 319 -9.76 -8.16 -21.38
C ALA A 319 -11.01 -7.32 -21.07
N ALA A 320 -11.54 -7.43 -19.85
CA ALA A 320 -12.69 -6.66 -19.38
C ALA A 320 -12.41 -5.16 -19.18
N LEU A 321 -11.14 -4.76 -18.99
CA LEU A 321 -10.74 -3.36 -18.80
C LEU A 321 -10.46 -2.61 -20.11
N ARG A 322 -10.06 -3.33 -21.17
CA ARG A 322 -9.68 -2.76 -22.48
C ARG A 322 -10.68 -1.78 -23.09
N PRO A 323 -12.01 -1.94 -22.96
CA PRO A 323 -12.95 -0.98 -23.54
C PRO A 323 -12.90 0.40 -22.88
N GLN A 324 -12.40 0.50 -21.65
CA GLN A 324 -12.38 1.74 -20.88
C GLN A 324 -10.98 2.32 -20.69
N MET A 325 -9.91 1.54 -20.85
CA MET A 325 -8.53 2.02 -20.64
C MET A 325 -7.46 1.21 -21.37
N ASP A 326 -6.29 1.83 -21.51
CA ASP A 326 -5.06 1.16 -21.92
C ASP A 326 -4.52 0.29 -20.77
N THR A 327 -4.65 -1.03 -20.95
CA THR A 327 -4.15 -2.01 -19.97
C THR A 327 -2.63 -2.11 -19.92
N GLY A 328 -1.93 -1.75 -21.01
CA GLY A 328 -0.45 -1.68 -21.02
C GLY A 328 0.03 -0.53 -20.14
N ALA A 329 -0.55 0.67 -20.32
CA ALA A 329 -0.28 1.82 -19.45
C ALA A 329 -0.67 1.57 -17.98
N LEU A 330 -1.75 0.82 -17.73
CA LEU A 330 -2.11 0.37 -16.38
C LEU A 330 -1.01 -0.51 -15.76
N LEU A 331 -0.59 -1.56 -16.47
CA LEU A 331 0.42 -2.50 -15.99
C LEU A 331 1.81 -1.86 -15.84
N SER A 332 2.16 -0.94 -16.73
CA SER A 332 3.37 -0.10 -16.64
C SER A 332 3.46 0.62 -15.29
N ARG A 333 2.36 1.24 -14.83
CA ARG A 333 2.30 1.89 -13.51
C ARG A 333 2.51 0.93 -12.34
N PHE A 334 2.28 -0.36 -12.54
CA PHE A 334 2.56 -1.40 -11.52
C PHE A 334 3.98 -1.95 -11.60
N GLY A 335 4.80 -1.44 -12.53
CA GLY A 335 6.18 -1.87 -12.79
C GLY A 335 6.28 -3.08 -13.73
N CYS A 336 5.28 -3.27 -14.60
CA CYS A 336 5.24 -4.34 -15.60
C CYS A 336 5.67 -3.86 -17.00
N ASP A 337 6.55 -2.86 -17.07
CA ASP A 337 7.05 -2.36 -18.35
C ASP A 337 7.71 -3.48 -19.18
N GLU A 338 7.48 -3.48 -20.50
CA GLU A 338 8.35 -4.19 -21.42
C GLU A 338 9.74 -3.55 -21.37
N PRO A 339 10.84 -4.32 -21.54
CA PRO A 339 12.18 -3.76 -21.53
C PRO A 339 12.26 -2.60 -22.54
N SER A 340 12.72 -1.44 -22.05
CA SER A 340 13.18 -0.40 -22.95
C SER A 340 14.26 -1.03 -23.83
N VAL A 341 14.02 -1.06 -25.14
CA VAL A 341 15.03 -1.42 -26.13
C VAL A 341 16.19 -0.44 -25.91
N ARG A 342 17.24 -0.90 -25.22
CA ARG A 342 18.50 -0.18 -25.07
C ARG A 342 19.46 -0.62 -26.17
#